data_AF-A0A7X6WDW8-F1
#
_entry.id   AF-A0A7X6WDW8-F1
#
_cell.length_a   1.000
_cell.length_b   1.000
_cell.length_c   1.000
_cell.angle_alpha   90.00
_cell.angle_beta   90.00
_cell.angle_gamma   90.00
#
_symmetry.space_group_name_H-M   'P 1'
#
loop_
_entity.id
_entity.type
_entity.pdbx_description
1 polymer ?
#
loop_
_entity_poly.entity_id
_entity_poly.type
_entity_poly.pdbx_seq_one_letter_code
_entity_poly.pdbx_strand_id
1 'polypeptide(L)'
;MKHYDYVEWLFYKKNLLTIEKRHEMEQHLYSCDLCMEIFLSLIDEEEIRAASEIVPKDFNQNIMGKIKSNKVKKISPPKKATKYPFGFFVAVASVTIVLTLGGFFTNLVDTVPNISASISTVDQRDRPNRISDLSQKIVNGTSEFIGSIENIERNKEEK
;
A
#
# COMPACT_ATOMS: atom_id res chain seq x y z
N MET A 1 5.75 11.42 -24.19
CA MET A 1 5.27 11.80 -22.85
C MET A 1 4.61 13.17 -22.98
N LYS A 2 3.49 13.43 -22.29
CA LYS A 2 2.83 14.74 -22.36
C LYS A 2 3.58 15.71 -21.46
N HIS A 3 4.05 16.82 -22.02
CA HIS A 3 4.53 17.97 -21.26
C HIS A 3 3.39 18.93 -21.05
N TYR A 4 3.41 19.61 -19.91
CA TYR A 4 2.44 20.64 -19.56
C TYR A 4 2.97 22.01 -19.97
N ASP A 5 2.09 22.82 -20.55
CA ASP A 5 2.43 24.16 -21.01
C ASP A 5 2.43 25.19 -19.85
N TYR A 6 3.02 26.35 -20.09
CA TYR A 6 3.08 27.46 -19.15
C TYR A 6 1.70 27.83 -18.56
N VAL A 7 0.66 27.86 -19.40
CA VAL A 7 -0.70 28.22 -18.97
C VAL A 7 -1.28 27.17 -18.01
N GLU A 8 -0.99 25.89 -18.23
CA GLU A 8 -1.45 24.81 -17.36
C GLU A 8 -0.77 24.90 -15.98
N TRP A 9 0.52 25.21 -15.94
CA TRP A 9 1.24 25.46 -14.69
C TRP A 9 0.77 26.73 -13.97
N LEU A 10 0.31 27.75 -14.71
CA LEU A 10 -0.32 28.92 -14.11
C LEU A 10 -1.65 28.57 -13.44
N PHE A 11 -2.47 27.72 -14.07
CA PHE A 11 -3.70 27.22 -13.46
C PHE A 11 -3.43 26.34 -12.23
N TYR A 12 -2.37 25.53 -12.29
CA TYR A 12 -1.87 24.79 -11.13
C TYR A 12 -1.50 25.74 -9.98
N LYS A 13 -0.67 26.76 -10.24
CA LYS A 13 -0.25 27.77 -9.26
C LYS A 13 -1.43 28.51 -8.63
N LYS A 14 -2.45 28.83 -9.42
CA LYS A 14 -3.68 29.50 -8.95
C LYS A 14 -4.70 28.56 -8.29
N ASN A 15 -4.38 27.28 -8.12
CA ASN A 15 -5.27 26.26 -7.55
C ASN A 15 -6.60 26.10 -8.30
N LEU A 16 -6.62 26.38 -9.61
CA LEU A 16 -7.83 26.33 -10.44
C LEU A 16 -8.09 24.95 -11.05
N LEU A 17 -7.22 23.98 -10.76
CA LEU A 17 -7.32 22.60 -11.23
C LEU A 17 -7.93 21.68 -10.17
N THR A 18 -8.57 20.60 -10.63
CA THR A 18 -9.05 19.53 -9.75
C THR A 18 -7.90 18.87 -8.99
N ILE A 19 -8.23 18.21 -7.88
CA ILE A 19 -7.23 17.57 -7.00
C ILE A 19 -6.50 16.46 -7.75
N GLU A 20 -7.22 15.68 -8.56
CA GLU A 20 -6.68 14.58 -9.35
C GLU A 20 -5.67 15.09 -10.37
N LYS A 21 -6.01 16.18 -11.07
CA LYS A 21 -5.14 16.76 -12.10
C LYS A 21 -3.88 17.37 -11.49
N ARG A 22 -4.03 18.02 -10.33
CA ARG A 22 -2.90 18.56 -9.56
C ARG A 22 -1.92 17.47 -9.16
N HIS A 23 -2.42 16.36 -8.65
CA HIS A 23 -1.59 15.23 -8.26
C HIS A 23 -0.84 14.64 -9.47
N GLU A 24 -1.51 14.47 -10.61
CA GLU A 24 -0.86 14.01 -11.85
C GLU A 24 0.28 14.95 -12.27
N MET A 25 0.05 16.26 -12.20
CA MET A 25 1.05 17.27 -12.53
C MET A 25 2.23 17.26 -11.55
N GLU A 26 1.97 17.12 -10.24
CA GLU A 26 3.01 16.97 -9.23
C GLU A 26 3.88 15.73 -9.48
N GLN A 27 3.23 14.58 -9.77
CA GLN A 27 3.95 13.35 -10.12
C GLN A 27 4.85 13.55 -11.36
N HIS A 28 4.39 14.34 -12.33
CA HIS A 28 5.17 14.65 -13.52
C HIS A 28 6.44 15.46 -13.19
N LEU A 29 6.37 16.45 -12.28
CA LEU A 29 7.52 17.27 -11.88
C LEU A 29 8.68 16.44 -11.32
N TYR A 30 8.43 15.32 -10.65
CA TYR A 30 9.50 14.45 -10.14
C TYR A 30 10.30 13.73 -11.23
N SER A 31 9.78 13.67 -12.46
CA SER A 31 10.32 12.85 -13.54
C SER A 31 10.71 13.64 -14.80
N CYS A 32 10.35 14.93 -14.88
CA CYS A 32 10.53 15.73 -16.07
C CYS A 32 11.20 17.07 -15.78
N ASP A 33 12.48 17.18 -16.13
CA ASP A 33 13.27 18.39 -15.94
C ASP A 33 12.71 19.59 -16.72
N LEU A 34 12.25 19.39 -17.96
CA LEU A 34 11.67 20.46 -18.78
C LEU A 34 10.45 21.10 -18.10
N CYS A 35 9.53 20.29 -17.57
CA CYS A 35 8.36 20.81 -16.88
C CYS A 35 8.71 21.45 -15.54
N MET A 36 9.77 20.97 -14.87
CA MET A 36 10.33 21.61 -13.68
C MET A 36 10.85 23.01 -13.99
N GLU A 37 11.62 23.17 -15.08
CA GLU A 37 12.15 24.48 -15.49
C GLU A 37 11.02 25.47 -15.81
N ILE A 38 10.01 25.03 -16.55
CA ILE A 38 8.82 25.85 -16.85
C ILE A 38 8.11 26.23 -15.54
N PHE A 39 7.90 25.27 -14.64
CA PHE A 39 7.26 25.53 -13.35
C PHE A 39 8.03 26.57 -12.51
N LEU A 40 9.36 26.43 -12.41
CA LEU A 40 10.20 27.34 -11.64
C LEU A 40 10.25 28.75 -12.26
N SER A 41 10.13 28.86 -13.59
CA SER A 41 10.10 30.16 -14.27
C SER A 41 8.83 30.99 -13.99
N LEU A 42 7.78 30.38 -13.43
CA LEU A 42 6.58 31.08 -12.98
C LEU A 42 6.74 31.79 -11.64
N ILE A 43 7.85 31.56 -10.92
CA ILE A 43 8.12 32.22 -9.64
C ILE A 43 8.62 33.63 -9.92
N ASP A 44 7.88 34.62 -9.44
CA ASP A 44 8.22 36.02 -9.64
C ASP A 44 9.09 36.60 -8.49
N GLU A 45 9.68 37.77 -8.73
CA GLU A 45 10.57 38.42 -7.77
C GLU A 45 9.81 38.92 -6.52
N GLU A 46 8.51 39.18 -6.64
CA GLU A 46 7.66 39.57 -5.52
C GLU A 46 7.42 38.38 -4.56
N GLU A 47 7.19 37.19 -5.09
CA GLU A 47 7.08 35.94 -4.34
C GLU A 47 8.40 35.60 -3.64
N ILE A 48 9.53 35.81 -4.31
CA ILE A 48 10.87 35.62 -3.69
C ILE A 48 11.06 36.58 -2.51
N ARG A 49 10.65 37.85 -2.67
CA ARG A 49 10.73 38.85 -1.60
C ARG A 49 9.82 38.48 -0.43
N ALA A 50 8.56 38.13 -0.70
CA ALA A 50 7.61 37.70 0.32
C ALA A 50 8.11 36.46 1.09
N ALA A 51 8.66 35.47 0.39
CA ALA A 51 9.28 34.30 1.02
C ALA A 51 10.48 34.66 1.90
N SER A 52 11.29 35.64 1.48
CA SER A 52 12.46 36.13 2.23
C SER A 52 12.11 36.86 3.53
N GLU A 53 10.91 37.44 3.62
CA GLU A 53 10.40 38.03 4.87
C GLU A 53 9.92 36.97 5.87
N ILE A 54 9.35 35.86 5.36
CA ILE A 54 8.82 34.76 6.18
C ILE A 54 9.95 33.85 6.69
N VAL A 55 10.97 33.60 5.85
CA VAL A 55 12.05 32.67 6.16
C VAL A 55 13.24 33.42 6.75
N PRO A 56 13.62 33.17 8.03
CA PRO A 56 14.80 33.77 8.62
C PRO A 56 16.07 33.42 7.85
N LYS A 57 17.01 34.37 7.75
CA LYS A 57 18.31 34.15 7.06
C LYS A 57 19.08 32.94 7.60
N ASP A 58 18.96 32.67 8.91
CA ASP A 58 19.63 31.56 9.59
C ASP A 58 18.81 30.27 9.63
N PHE A 59 17.69 30.19 8.90
CA PHE A 59 16.79 29.03 8.91
C PHE A 59 17.54 27.72 8.63
N ASN A 60 18.33 27.69 7.55
CA ASN A 60 19.09 26.50 7.16
C ASN A 60 20.09 26.06 8.25
N GLN A 61 20.78 27.01 8.88
CA GLN A 61 21.73 26.72 9.95
C GLN A 61 21.03 26.20 11.21
N ASN A 62 19.89 26.79 11.57
CA ASN A 62 19.08 26.39 12.72
C ASN A 62 18.53 24.96 12.58
N ILE A 63 17.99 24.62 11.40
CA ILE A 63 17.47 23.28 11.11
C ILE A 63 18.61 22.25 11.09
N MET A 64 19.73 22.55 10.44
CA MET A 64 20.88 21.65 10.41
C MET A 64 21.46 21.38 11.81
N GLY A 65 21.46 22.39 12.69
CA GLY A 65 21.83 22.24 14.10
C GLY A 65 20.89 21.30 14.86
N LYS A 66 19.58 21.41 14.64
CA LYS A 66 18.55 20.54 15.24
C LYS A 66 18.64 19.09 14.75
N ILE A 67 18.97 18.86 13.48
CA ILE A 67 19.13 17.50 12.94
C ILE A 67 20.35 16.80 13.57
N LYS A 68 21.47 17.51 13.72
CA LYS A 68 22.71 16.95 14.28
C LYS A 68 22.63 16.66 15.79
N SER A 69 21.76 17.36 16.54
CA SER A 69 21.61 17.13 17.98
C SER A 69 20.85 15.84 18.31
N ASN A 70 20.06 15.32 17.36
CA ASN A 70 19.39 14.03 17.49
C ASN A 70 20.39 12.90 17.20
N LYS A 71 21.31 12.68 18.15
CA LYS A 71 22.26 11.55 18.12
C LYS A 71 21.44 10.26 18.09
N VAL A 72 21.32 9.67 16.90
CA VAL A 72 20.84 8.30 16.72
C VAL A 72 21.65 7.42 17.66
N LYS A 73 21.01 6.82 18.67
CA LYS A 73 21.65 5.83 19.54
C LYS A 73 22.21 4.74 18.63
N LYS A 74 23.54 4.62 18.56
CA LYS A 74 24.18 3.52 17.84
C LYS A 74 23.68 2.22 18.48
N ILE A 75 22.84 1.50 17.74
CA ILE A 75 22.41 0.16 18.11
C ILE A 75 23.66 -0.70 17.99
N SER A 76 24.27 -1.05 19.12
CA SER A 76 25.39 -1.99 19.14
C SER A 76 24.89 -3.35 18.62
N PRO A 77 25.61 -4.01 17.70
CA PRO A 77 25.18 -5.31 17.20
C PRO A 77 25.11 -6.32 18.35
N PRO A 78 24.07 -7.16 18.43
CA PRO A 78 23.99 -8.21 19.44
C PRO A 78 25.17 -9.17 19.25
N LYS A 79 25.83 -9.53 20.36
CA LYS A 79 26.95 -10.48 20.39
C LYS A 79 26.50 -11.80 19.75
N LYS A 80 27.16 -12.24 18.69
CA LYS A 80 26.82 -13.46 17.95
C LYS A 80 27.06 -14.69 18.85
N ALA A 81 26.00 -15.36 19.26
CA ALA A 81 26.09 -16.69 19.82
C ALA A 81 26.40 -17.69 18.70
N THR A 82 27.46 -18.47 18.84
CA THR A 82 27.81 -19.56 17.93
C THR A 82 26.69 -20.59 17.92
N LYS A 83 25.84 -20.54 16.90
CA LYS A 83 24.85 -21.59 16.65
C LYS A 83 25.57 -22.75 15.97
N TYR A 84 25.33 -23.99 16.40
CA TYR A 84 25.85 -25.21 15.78
C TYR A 84 24.93 -25.65 14.64
N PRO A 85 25.13 -25.21 13.38
CA PRO A 85 24.21 -25.53 12.29
C PRO A 85 24.20 -27.03 11.95
N PHE A 86 25.31 -27.73 12.22
CA PHE A 86 25.47 -29.13 11.82
C PHE A 86 24.48 -30.08 12.52
N GLY A 87 24.18 -29.85 13.81
CA GLY A 87 23.21 -30.68 14.54
C GLY A 87 21.79 -30.57 13.99
N PHE A 88 21.41 -29.38 13.49
CA PHE A 88 20.11 -29.18 12.86
C PHE A 88 19.98 -29.95 11.54
N PHE A 89 21.02 -29.92 10.70
CA PHE A 89 21.03 -30.68 9.44
C PHE A 89 20.96 -32.19 9.65
N VAL A 90 21.67 -32.72 10.66
CA VAL A 90 21.61 -34.15 11.01
C VAL A 90 20.20 -34.57 11.45
N ALA A 91 19.53 -33.74 12.27
CA ALA A 91 18.17 -34.02 12.73
C ALA A 91 17.15 -33.97 11.57
N VAL A 92 17.26 -33.02 10.65
CA VAL A 92 16.38 -32.94 9.48
C VAL A 92 16.62 -34.13 8.54
N ALA A 93 17.89 -34.47 8.27
CA ALA A 93 18.22 -35.58 7.40
C ALA A 93 17.73 -36.93 7.95
N SER A 94 17.87 -37.16 9.26
CA SER A 94 17.40 -38.42 9.87
C SER A 94 15.89 -38.58 9.76
N VAL A 95 15.11 -37.52 10.00
CA VAL A 95 13.64 -37.53 9.85
C VAL A 95 13.24 -37.83 8.41
N THR A 96 13.85 -37.17 7.43
CA THR A 96 13.55 -37.40 6.01
C THR A 96 13.85 -38.84 5.59
N ILE A 97 15.02 -39.37 5.97
CA ILE A 97 15.42 -40.75 5.65
C ILE A 97 14.42 -41.75 6.26
N VAL A 98 14.03 -41.58 7.53
CA VAL A 98 13.06 -42.46 8.19
C VAL A 98 11.68 -42.40 7.53
N LEU A 99 11.21 -41.21 7.16
CA LEU A 99 9.92 -41.04 6.46
C LEU A 99 9.92 -41.67 5.07
N THR A 100 11.03 -41.53 4.34
CA THR A 100 11.18 -42.09 3.00
C THR A 100 11.33 -43.62 3.02
N LEU A 101 12.21 -44.16 3.87
CA LEU A 101 12.37 -45.61 4.03
C LEU A 101 11.15 -46.28 4.66
N GLY A 102 10.45 -45.57 5.55
CA GLY A 102 9.21 -46.05 6.16
C GLY A 102 8.00 -46.06 5.22
N GLY A 103 8.14 -45.61 3.97
CA GLY A 103 7.06 -45.65 2.97
C GLY A 103 5.87 -44.74 3.31
N PHE A 104 6.06 -43.71 4.15
CA PHE A 104 4.98 -42.80 4.56
C PHE A 104 4.35 -42.09 3.35
N PHE A 105 5.18 -41.63 2.41
CA PHE A 105 4.71 -40.98 1.19
C PHE A 105 3.94 -41.94 0.25
N THR A 106 4.30 -43.23 0.23
CA THR A 106 3.57 -44.25 -0.53
C THR A 106 2.16 -44.43 0.03
N ASN A 107 2.00 -44.47 1.35
CA ASN A 107 0.69 -44.53 2.01
C ASN A 107 -0.18 -43.29 1.71
N LEU A 108 0.42 -42.11 1.59
CA LEU A 108 -0.32 -40.91 1.17
C LEU A 108 -0.79 -41.02 -0.29
N VAL A 109 0.09 -41.46 -1.21
CA VAL A 109 -0.28 -41.64 -2.63
C VAL A 109 -1.35 -42.71 -2.82
N ASP A 110 -1.31 -43.79 -2.03
CA ASP A 110 -2.31 -44.87 -2.11
C ASP A 110 -3.66 -44.46 -1.48
N THR A 111 -3.67 -43.48 -0.57
CA THR A 111 -4.91 -42.91 -0.01
C THR A 111 -5.52 -41.84 -0.90
N VAL A 112 -4.75 -41.16 -1.77
CA VAL A 112 -5.27 -40.19 -2.75
C VAL A 112 -6.41 -40.76 -3.62
N PRO A 113 -6.31 -41.94 -4.26
CA PRO A 113 -7.40 -42.49 -5.07
C PRO A 113 -8.62 -42.89 -4.22
N ASN A 114 -8.44 -43.34 -2.97
CA ASN A 114 -9.56 -43.61 -2.05
C ASN A 114 -10.29 -42.32 -1.64
N ILE A 115 -9.54 -41.23 -1.44
CA ILE A 115 -10.10 -39.92 -1.11
C ILE A 115 -10.77 -39.31 -2.35
N SER A 116 -10.16 -39.40 -3.54
CA SER A 116 -10.75 -38.94 -4.80
C SER A 116 -12.02 -39.73 -5.15
N ALA A 117 -12.05 -41.05 -4.93
CA ALA A 117 -13.27 -41.85 -5.09
C ALA A 117 -14.38 -41.44 -4.12
N SER A 118 -14.02 -41.06 -2.88
CA SER A 118 -14.97 -40.50 -1.92
C SER A 118 -15.42 -39.07 -2.26
N ILE A 119 -14.62 -38.30 -3.00
CA ILE A 119 -14.97 -36.95 -3.47
C ILE A 119 -15.91 -37.02 -4.68
N SER A 120 -15.77 -38.01 -5.58
CA SER A 120 -16.70 -38.21 -6.70
C SER A 120 -18.13 -38.59 -6.26
N THR A 121 -18.36 -38.91 -4.98
CA THR A 121 -19.69 -39.15 -4.42
C THR A 121 -20.23 -37.99 -3.56
N VAL A 122 -19.50 -36.86 -3.45
CA VAL A 122 -19.91 -35.68 -2.66
C VAL A 122 -20.10 -34.46 -3.58
N ASP A 123 -20.89 -34.63 -4.63
CA ASP A 123 -21.39 -33.51 -5.46
C ASP A 123 -22.85 -33.14 -5.14
N GLN A 124 -23.40 -33.57 -4.00
CA GLN A 124 -24.73 -33.14 -3.62
C GLN A 124 -24.92 -33.03 -2.11
N ARG A 125 -25.14 -31.77 -1.69
CA ARG A 125 -25.73 -31.26 -0.44
C ARG A 125 -24.75 -30.71 0.61
N ASP A 126 -25.00 -29.43 0.92
CA ASP A 126 -24.59 -28.65 2.08
C ASP A 126 -23.11 -28.33 2.30
N ARG A 127 -22.66 -27.24 1.67
CA ARG A 127 -21.71 -26.32 2.31
C ARG A 127 -22.26 -24.90 2.27
N PRO A 128 -22.41 -24.20 3.42
CA PRO A 128 -22.78 -22.79 3.43
C PRO A 128 -21.64 -22.01 2.79
N ASN A 129 -21.91 -21.46 1.60
CA ASN A 129 -20.95 -20.70 0.83
C ASN A 129 -20.74 -19.34 1.52
N ARG A 130 -19.85 -19.29 2.51
CA ARG A 130 -19.53 -18.07 3.29
C ARG A 130 -19.10 -16.91 2.39
N ILE A 131 -18.62 -17.20 1.19
CA ILE A 131 -18.22 -16.22 0.19
C ILE A 131 -19.45 -15.54 -0.44
N SER A 132 -20.52 -16.29 -0.73
CA SER A 132 -21.77 -15.69 -1.25
C SER A 132 -22.52 -14.91 -0.18
N ASP A 133 -22.48 -15.35 1.08
CA ASP A 133 -23.09 -14.62 2.21
C ASP A 133 -22.44 -13.25 2.42
N LEU A 134 -21.10 -13.17 2.34
CA LEU A 134 -20.39 -11.88 2.43
C LEU A 134 -20.76 -10.96 1.26
N SER A 135 -20.85 -11.51 0.05
CA SER A 135 -21.24 -10.74 -1.13
C SER A 135 -22.68 -10.22 -1.01
N GLN A 136 -23.63 -11.04 -0.56
CA GLN A 136 -25.01 -10.60 -0.35
C GLN A 136 -25.12 -9.57 0.76
N LYS A 137 -24.35 -9.70 1.84
CA LYS A 137 -24.36 -8.73 2.95
C LYS A 137 -23.84 -7.34 2.52
N ILE A 138 -22.83 -7.29 1.65
CA ILE A 138 -22.30 -6.04 1.09
C ILE A 138 -23.31 -5.40 0.14
N VAL A 139 -23.93 -6.19 -0.73
CA VAL A 139 -24.94 -5.70 -1.68
C VAL A 139 -26.17 -5.16 -0.94
N ASN A 140 -26.70 -5.91 0.02
CA ASN A 140 -27.87 -5.50 0.79
C ASN A 140 -27.59 -4.23 1.61
N GLY A 141 -26.41 -4.13 2.25
CA GLY A 141 -26.00 -2.92 2.97
C GLY A 141 -25.86 -1.70 2.06
N THR A 142 -25.46 -1.89 0.80
CA THR A 142 -25.36 -0.80 -0.18
C THR A 142 -26.74 -0.35 -0.66
N SER A 143 -27.65 -1.29 -0.91
CA SER A 143 -29.04 -0.98 -1.30
C SER A 143 -29.81 -0.27 -0.19
N GLU A 144 -29.64 -0.68 1.07
CA GLU A 144 -30.22 0.02 2.22
C GLU A 144 -29.65 1.43 2.38
N PHE A 145 -28.34 1.61 2.18
CA PHE A 145 -27.74 2.94 2.24
C PHE A 145 -28.27 3.87 1.15
N ILE A 146 -28.36 3.41 -0.11
CA ILE A 146 -28.91 4.20 -1.22
C ILE A 146 -30.37 4.58 -0.94
N GLY A 147 -31.18 3.62 -0.49
CA GLY A 147 -32.58 3.89 -0.12
C GLY A 147 -32.69 4.85 1.07
N SER A 148 -31.75 4.81 2.03
CA SER A 148 -31.72 5.75 3.15
C SER A 148 -31.39 7.18 2.72
N ILE A 149 -30.50 7.37 1.74
CA ILE A 149 -30.18 8.70 1.18
C ILE A 149 -31.41 9.27 0.47
N GLU A 150 -32.07 8.47 -0.36
CA GLU A 150 -33.30 8.88 -1.08
C GLU A 150 -34.44 9.27 -0.11
N ASN A 151 -34.58 8.54 1.01
CA ASN A 151 -35.58 8.86 2.03
C ASN A 151 -35.22 10.08 2.89
N ILE A 152 -33.94 10.36 3.06
CA ILE A 152 -33.43 11.56 3.76
C ILE A 152 -33.59 12.80 2.89
N GLU A 153 -33.36 12.70 1.59
CA GLU A 153 -33.58 13.80 0.64
C GLU A 153 -35.07 14.16 0.56
N ARG A 154 -35.96 13.17 0.47
CA ARG A 154 -37.42 13.41 0.41
C ARG A 154 -37.99 14.06 1.68
N ASN A 155 -37.52 13.68 2.87
CA ASN A 155 -37.98 14.29 4.13
C ASN A 155 -37.47 15.73 4.35
N LYS A 156 -36.48 16.19 3.56
CA LYS A 156 -35.91 17.54 3.67
C LYS A 156 -36.63 18.56 2.78
N GLU A 157 -37.44 18.10 1.83
CA GLU A 157 -38.24 18.95 0.93
C GLU A 157 -39.67 19.20 1.44
N GLU A 158 -40.16 18.43 2.42
CA GLU A 158 -41.50 18.58 3.02
C GLU A 158 -41.54 19.45 4.30
N LYS A 159 -40.47 20.20 4.62
CA LYS A 159 -40.41 21.09 5.80
C LYS A 159 -39.87 22.47 5.45
#